data_AF-A0A9D1GSM2-F1
#
_entry.id   AF-A0A9D1GSM2-F1
#
_cell.length_a   1.000
_cell.length_b   1.000
_cell.length_c   1.000
_cell.angle_alpha   90.00
_cell.angle_beta   90.00
_cell.angle_gamma   90.00
#
_symmetry.space_group_name_H-M   'P 1'
#
loop_
_entity.id
_entity.type
_entity.pdbx_description
1 polymer ?
#
loop_
_entity_poly.entity_id
_entity_poly.type
_entity_poly.pdbx_seq_one_letter_code
_entity_poly.pdbx_strand_id
1 'polypeptide(L)'
;MEKFMDKDFLLDTETAKKLYHEHAEGMPIIDYHCHLQPKEIYENKKFKNLTEVWLGAGDRYGDHYKWRSLRARGYEEDSISGPYDDYQKYYQFVESMPYFVGNPLYHWSHLEMQRYFDIYDIITPKNAEKIWKEANRKLETLTAREMMYKFNVKTVCTTDDPVDSLKWHQKMNEDKTLKTKVRPAFRPDKAINVELSWFEDWVHQLESVVGFPIQSLNDLCEALKQRIAFFDSMGSKLSDHALDVVCYRKATYEQANEVFLKGMKHEPISREEEDMYKGYMLVFLGREYHKYGWVQQYHIGALRNNSKSMLKQIGPDTGFDAIEDAVYMEKLSALLGALDETDQLPKTILYCLNPRDNYALTVLAGCFQKAGIKGRVQVGTAWWFLDQLDGMKQNMETMMQVGLIAQSVGM
;
A
#
# COMPACT_ATOMS: atom_id res chain seq x y z
N MET A 1 29.42 11.69 23.34
CA MET A 1 28.68 11.56 22.08
C MET A 1 27.86 10.29 22.21
N GLU A 2 26.56 10.37 21.97
CA GLU A 2 25.68 9.20 22.03
C GLU A 2 26.02 8.22 20.90
N LYS A 3 25.64 6.95 21.06
CA LYS A 3 25.88 5.95 20.04
C LYS A 3 24.81 6.10 18.97
N PHE A 4 25.24 6.26 17.72
CA PHE A 4 24.33 6.32 16.58
C PHE A 4 23.41 5.09 16.56
N MET A 5 22.10 5.35 16.58
CA MET A 5 21.04 4.33 16.58
C MET A 5 21.26 3.23 17.62
N ASP A 6 21.34 3.63 18.89
CA ASP A 6 21.26 2.68 20.00
C ASP A 6 19.80 2.31 20.36
N LYS A 7 19.61 1.65 21.50
CA LYS A 7 18.30 1.18 21.95
C LYS A 7 17.30 2.32 22.25
N ASP A 8 17.79 3.53 22.57
CA ASP A 8 16.98 4.70 22.92
C ASP A 8 16.78 5.62 21.68
N PHE A 9 17.01 5.12 20.46
CA PHE A 9 16.90 5.89 19.22
C PHE A 9 15.52 6.56 19.05
N LEU A 10 15.52 7.89 18.91
CA LEU A 10 14.34 8.78 18.87
C LEU A 10 13.55 8.88 20.21
N LEU A 11 14.10 8.40 21.32
CA LEU A 11 13.46 8.38 22.64
C LEU A 11 14.12 9.39 23.60
N ASP A 12 14.05 10.67 23.22
CA ASP A 12 14.75 11.79 23.86
C ASP A 12 14.30 12.11 25.31
N THR A 13 13.34 11.37 25.87
CA THR A 13 12.84 11.55 27.24
C THR A 13 12.60 10.23 27.95
N GLU A 14 12.76 10.21 29.28
CA GLU A 14 12.48 9.02 30.10
C GLU A 14 11.01 8.56 29.99
N THR A 15 10.07 9.48 29.70
CA THR A 15 8.68 9.11 29.41
C THR A 15 8.56 8.37 28.07
N ALA A 16 9.23 8.84 27.02
CA ALA A 16 9.25 8.16 25.73
C ALA A 16 9.90 6.76 25.82
N LYS A 17 11.05 6.66 26.50
CA LYS A 17 11.73 5.37 26.76
C LYS A 17 10.83 4.39 27.49
N LYS A 18 10.16 4.83 28.57
CA LYS A 18 9.20 4.02 29.32
C LYS A 18 8.04 3.55 28.43
N LEU A 19 7.40 4.45 27.71
CA LEU A 19 6.26 4.12 26.84
C LEU A 19 6.66 3.14 25.72
N TYR A 20 7.86 3.28 25.16
CA TYR A 20 8.35 2.36 24.14
C TYR A 20 8.73 1.00 24.75
N HIS A 21 9.70 0.95 25.66
CA HIS A 21 10.27 -0.33 26.15
C HIS A 21 9.33 -1.13 27.07
N GLU A 22 8.53 -0.47 27.91
CA GLU A 22 7.61 -1.18 28.84
C GLU A 22 6.27 -1.55 28.19
N HIS A 23 5.90 -0.93 27.06
CA HIS A 23 4.58 -1.13 26.44
C HIS A 23 4.61 -1.40 24.93
N ALA A 24 5.21 -0.55 24.10
CA ALA A 24 5.11 -0.67 22.65
C ALA A 24 5.99 -1.79 22.06
N GLU A 25 7.24 -1.93 22.52
CA GLU A 25 8.26 -2.80 21.92
C GLU A 25 7.87 -4.30 21.93
N GLY A 26 7.08 -4.74 22.91
CA GLY A 26 6.61 -6.12 23.02
C GLY A 26 5.31 -6.43 22.27
N MET A 27 4.68 -5.45 21.62
CA MET A 27 3.37 -5.64 20.98
C MET A 27 3.48 -6.45 19.67
N PRO A 28 2.44 -7.25 19.32
CA PRO A 28 2.36 -7.89 18.01
C PRO A 28 2.12 -6.87 16.89
N ILE A 29 2.68 -7.14 15.71
CA ILE A 29 2.37 -6.38 14.50
C ILE A 29 1.08 -6.90 13.85
N ILE A 30 0.19 -5.98 13.46
CA ILE A 30 -1.01 -6.23 12.66
C ILE A 30 -0.91 -5.34 11.42
N ASP A 31 -0.12 -5.79 10.45
CA ASP A 31 0.11 -5.10 9.19
C ASP A 31 -1.13 -5.24 8.30
N TYR A 32 -2.08 -4.33 8.49
CA TYR A 32 -3.42 -4.47 7.91
C TYR A 32 -3.51 -3.99 6.46
N HIS A 33 -2.41 -3.57 5.83
CA HIS A 33 -2.32 -3.26 4.40
C HIS A 33 -0.87 -3.31 3.90
N CYS A 34 -0.55 -4.32 3.06
CA CYS A 34 0.77 -4.45 2.45
C CYS A 34 0.71 -5.00 1.01
N HIS A 35 1.87 -5.00 0.34
CA HIS A 35 2.10 -5.54 -1.00
C HIS A 35 3.01 -6.78 -1.02
N LEU A 36 3.14 -7.46 0.14
CA LEU A 36 3.87 -8.73 0.24
C LEU A 36 3.26 -9.79 -0.68
N GLN A 37 4.12 -10.58 -1.33
CA GLN A 37 3.70 -11.57 -2.31
C GLN A 37 3.13 -12.84 -1.63
N PRO A 38 1.83 -13.17 -1.81
CA PRO A 38 1.21 -14.32 -1.14
C PRO A 38 1.92 -15.65 -1.42
N LYS A 39 2.47 -15.78 -2.64
CA LYS A 39 3.28 -16.94 -3.06
C LYS A 39 4.54 -17.11 -2.22
N GLU A 40 5.29 -16.04 -1.99
CA GLU A 40 6.57 -16.08 -1.28
C GLU A 40 6.38 -16.42 0.20
N ILE A 41 5.28 -15.94 0.81
CA ILE A 41 4.89 -16.32 2.17
C ILE A 41 4.52 -17.82 2.20
N TYR A 42 3.68 -18.29 1.28
CA TYR A 42 3.26 -19.69 1.23
C TYR A 42 4.45 -20.65 1.00
N GLU A 43 5.26 -20.41 -0.03
CA GLU A 43 6.44 -21.23 -0.37
C GLU A 43 7.59 -21.05 0.63
N ASN A 44 7.44 -20.13 1.59
CA ASN A 44 8.43 -19.75 2.59
C ASN A 44 9.80 -19.43 1.97
N LYS A 45 9.79 -18.48 1.02
CA LYS A 45 10.92 -18.15 0.15
C LYS A 45 12.23 -17.99 0.94
N LYS A 46 13.28 -18.62 0.42
CA LYS A 46 14.67 -18.33 0.76
C LYS A 46 15.21 -17.36 -0.28
N PHE A 47 15.75 -16.23 0.17
CA PHE A 47 16.38 -15.26 -0.70
C PHE A 47 17.83 -15.67 -1.00
N LYS A 48 18.27 -15.45 -2.24
CA LYS A 48 19.59 -15.80 -2.78
C LYS A 48 20.72 -15.06 -2.06
N ASN A 49 20.52 -13.77 -1.83
CA ASN A 49 21.49 -12.87 -1.19
C ASN A 49 20.81 -11.56 -0.73
N LEU A 50 21.61 -10.71 -0.08
CA LEU A 50 21.19 -9.41 0.44
C LEU A 50 20.63 -8.48 -0.64
N THR A 51 21.13 -8.51 -1.88
CA THR A 51 20.61 -7.68 -2.97
C THR A 51 19.17 -8.02 -3.31
N GLU A 52 18.84 -9.32 -3.42
CA GLU A 52 17.47 -9.75 -3.71
C GLU A 52 16.49 -9.28 -2.64
N VAL A 53 16.80 -9.53 -1.36
CA VAL A 53 15.86 -9.24 -0.25
C VAL A 53 15.80 -7.76 0.14
N TRP A 54 16.83 -6.97 -0.16
CA TRP A 54 16.97 -5.61 0.37
C TRP A 54 16.88 -4.51 -0.68
N LEU A 55 17.41 -4.73 -1.89
CA LEU A 55 17.35 -3.77 -2.99
C LEU A 55 16.26 -4.12 -4.02
N GLY A 56 16.05 -5.41 -4.27
CA GLY A 56 15.17 -5.89 -5.31
C GLY A 56 15.77 -5.77 -6.71
N ALA A 57 15.76 -6.86 -7.48
CA ALA A 57 15.90 -6.84 -8.94
C ALA A 57 15.53 -8.21 -9.53
N GLY A 58 14.80 -8.22 -10.65
CA GLY A 58 14.13 -9.41 -11.18
C GLY A 58 12.64 -9.38 -10.83
N ASP A 59 11.81 -9.24 -11.87
CA ASP A 59 10.35 -9.47 -11.92
C ASP A 59 9.49 -9.35 -10.63
N ARG A 60 9.43 -8.23 -9.88
CA ARG A 60 10.28 -7.02 -9.73
C ARG A 60 9.83 -6.37 -8.40
N TYR A 61 10.48 -6.69 -7.28
CA TYR A 61 9.96 -6.37 -5.94
C TYR A 61 10.87 -5.50 -5.07
N GLY A 62 10.26 -4.52 -4.38
CA GLY A 62 10.86 -3.58 -3.43
C GLY A 62 10.07 -2.27 -3.43
N ASP A 63 10.26 -1.37 -2.46
CA ASP A 63 9.44 -0.14 -2.36
C ASP A 63 10.00 1.06 -3.16
N HIS A 64 10.94 0.79 -4.08
CA HIS A 64 11.48 1.73 -5.07
C HIS A 64 12.24 2.97 -4.56
N TYR A 65 12.20 3.31 -3.27
CA TYR A 65 12.98 4.42 -2.68
C TYR A 65 14.48 4.26 -2.95
N LYS A 66 15.00 3.03 -2.77
CA LYS A 66 16.42 2.70 -3.00
C LYS A 66 16.80 2.95 -4.47
N TRP A 67 15.96 2.53 -5.42
CA TRP A 67 16.16 2.78 -6.86
C TRP A 67 16.08 4.27 -7.22
N ARG A 68 15.10 5.01 -6.69
CA ARG A 68 14.98 6.46 -6.88
C ARG A 68 16.26 7.19 -6.45
N SER A 69 16.80 6.83 -5.29
CA SER A 69 18.04 7.42 -4.79
C SER A 69 19.28 7.04 -5.60
N LEU A 70 19.35 5.82 -6.14
CA LEU A 70 20.42 5.41 -7.06
C LEU A 70 20.34 6.16 -8.41
N ARG A 71 19.15 6.42 -8.94
CA ARG A 71 18.98 7.29 -10.12
C ARG A 71 19.42 8.73 -9.83
N ALA A 72 19.05 9.27 -8.67
CA ALA A 72 19.52 10.60 -8.22
C ALA A 72 21.04 10.66 -7.99
N ARG A 73 21.67 9.52 -7.69
CA ARG A 73 23.13 9.35 -7.63
C ARG A 73 23.80 9.23 -8.99
N GLY A 74 23.05 9.03 -10.07
CA GLY A 74 23.53 8.96 -11.45
C GLY A 74 23.99 7.57 -11.92
N TYR A 75 23.51 6.49 -11.29
CA TYR A 75 23.78 5.12 -11.79
C TYR A 75 22.87 4.76 -12.97
N GLU A 76 23.41 3.97 -13.90
CA GLU A 76 22.70 3.44 -15.07
C GLU A 76 21.60 2.45 -14.67
N GLU A 77 20.45 2.50 -15.35
CA GLU A 77 19.24 1.77 -14.95
C GLU A 77 19.44 0.25 -14.84
N ASP A 78 20.26 -0.36 -15.70
CA ASP A 78 20.53 -1.80 -15.64
C ASP A 78 21.23 -2.21 -14.34
N SER A 79 22.12 -1.35 -13.83
CA SER A 79 22.78 -1.58 -12.53
C SER A 79 21.86 -1.37 -11.33
N ILE A 80 20.71 -0.71 -11.54
CA ILE A 80 19.67 -0.54 -10.53
C ILE A 80 18.67 -1.70 -10.63
N SER A 81 17.87 -1.74 -11.69
CA SER A 81 16.71 -2.62 -11.80
C SER A 81 16.84 -3.72 -12.88
N GLY A 82 17.75 -3.57 -13.84
CA GLY A 82 18.00 -4.53 -14.91
C GLY A 82 18.97 -5.68 -14.55
N PRO A 83 19.51 -6.42 -15.54
CA PRO A 83 20.43 -7.53 -15.31
C PRO A 83 21.85 -7.03 -15.01
N TYR A 84 22.32 -7.18 -13.77
CA TYR A 84 23.66 -6.78 -13.34
C TYR A 84 24.15 -7.65 -12.19
N ASP A 85 25.43 -7.58 -11.83
CA ASP A 85 25.99 -8.34 -10.72
C ASP A 85 25.41 -7.87 -9.37
N ASP A 86 24.89 -8.82 -8.59
CA ASP A 86 24.21 -8.54 -7.33
C ASP A 86 25.11 -7.81 -6.32
N TYR A 87 26.39 -8.20 -6.22
CA TYR A 87 27.32 -7.55 -5.29
C TYR A 87 27.63 -6.12 -5.72
N GLN A 88 27.77 -5.86 -7.04
CA GLN A 88 27.92 -4.50 -7.53
C GLN A 88 26.70 -3.63 -7.23
N LYS A 89 25.46 -4.13 -7.41
CA LYS A 89 24.24 -3.38 -7.04
C LYS A 89 24.23 -3.00 -5.57
N TYR A 90 24.54 -3.98 -4.71
CA TYR A 90 24.66 -3.78 -3.27
C TYR A 90 25.75 -2.74 -2.94
N TYR A 91 26.91 -2.85 -3.58
CA TYR A 91 28.03 -1.94 -3.36
C TYR A 91 27.70 -0.51 -3.78
N GLN A 92 27.02 -0.30 -4.92
CA GLN A 92 26.53 1.02 -5.36
C GLN A 92 25.58 1.68 -4.33
N PHE A 93 24.72 0.88 -3.69
CA PHE A 93 23.84 1.37 -2.62
C PHE A 93 24.63 1.71 -1.34
N VAL A 94 25.57 0.84 -0.92
CA VAL A 94 26.38 1.07 0.28
C VAL A 94 27.38 2.22 0.11
N GLU A 95 27.99 2.40 -1.06
CA GLU A 95 28.87 3.55 -1.32
C GLU A 95 28.08 4.87 -1.40
N SER A 96 26.79 4.80 -1.73
CA SER A 96 25.89 5.94 -1.71
C SER A 96 25.36 6.30 -0.31
N MET A 97 25.49 5.40 0.68
CA MET A 97 24.97 5.60 2.04
C MET A 97 25.37 6.93 2.71
N PRO A 98 26.61 7.44 2.58
CA PRO A 98 26.99 8.74 3.16
C PRO A 98 26.22 9.94 2.58
N TYR A 99 25.64 9.81 1.37
CA TYR A 99 24.81 10.83 0.73
C TYR A 99 23.34 10.78 1.16
N PHE A 100 22.95 9.77 1.96
CA PHE A 100 21.58 9.63 2.47
C PHE A 100 21.39 10.23 3.87
N VAL A 101 22.39 10.91 4.45
CA VAL A 101 22.24 11.61 5.73
C VAL A 101 21.10 12.64 5.64
N GLY A 102 20.09 12.51 6.51
CA GLY A 102 18.85 13.30 6.48
C GLY A 102 17.72 12.71 5.63
N ASN A 103 17.99 11.69 4.81
CA ASN A 103 16.99 10.90 4.11
C ASN A 103 16.60 9.67 4.97
N PRO A 104 15.32 9.26 5.04
CA PRO A 104 14.90 8.12 5.86
C PRO A 104 15.54 6.79 5.46
N LEU A 105 16.02 6.65 4.21
CA LEU A 105 16.84 5.51 3.78
C LEU A 105 18.03 5.24 4.70
N TYR A 106 18.63 6.28 5.30
CA TYR A 106 19.73 6.12 6.25
C TYR A 106 19.25 5.42 7.52
N HIS A 107 18.11 5.80 8.09
CA HIS A 107 17.54 5.14 9.26
C HIS A 107 17.06 3.73 8.94
N TRP A 108 16.28 3.54 7.87
CA TRP A 108 15.78 2.21 7.48
C TRP A 108 16.93 1.23 7.27
N SER A 109 17.97 1.62 6.51
CA SER A 109 19.10 0.74 6.19
C SER A 109 19.81 0.22 7.44
N HIS A 110 20.02 1.09 8.44
CA HIS A 110 20.64 0.67 9.70
C HIS A 110 19.66 -0.10 10.61
N LEU A 111 18.37 0.26 10.65
CA LEU A 111 17.34 -0.52 11.36
C LEU A 111 17.23 -1.94 10.80
N GLU A 112 17.19 -2.10 9.47
CA GLU A 112 17.12 -3.39 8.78
C GLU A 112 18.36 -4.24 9.12
N MET A 113 19.57 -3.66 9.01
CA MET A 113 20.83 -4.32 9.36
C MET A 113 20.91 -4.73 10.84
N GLN A 114 20.52 -3.86 11.77
CA GLN A 114 20.51 -4.18 13.20
C GLN A 114 19.46 -5.23 13.53
N ARG A 115 18.22 -5.06 13.05
CA ARG A 115 17.08 -5.85 13.52
C ARG A 115 17.03 -7.23 12.88
N TYR A 116 17.29 -7.37 11.58
CA TYR A 116 17.28 -8.68 10.92
C TYR A 116 18.63 -9.39 11.02
N PHE A 117 19.74 -8.65 10.89
CA PHE A 117 21.07 -9.22 10.71
C PHE A 117 22.00 -8.98 11.91
N ASP A 118 21.56 -8.37 13.02
CA ASP A 118 22.38 -8.01 14.19
C ASP A 118 23.70 -7.27 13.82
N ILE A 119 23.69 -6.52 12.72
CA ILE A 119 24.83 -5.71 12.25
C ILE A 119 24.65 -4.28 12.76
N TYR A 120 25.51 -3.89 13.70
CA TYR A 120 25.48 -2.58 14.37
C TYR A 120 26.55 -1.59 13.87
N ASP A 121 27.26 -1.93 12.79
CA ASP A 121 28.20 -1.01 12.17
C ASP A 121 27.46 0.15 11.48
N ILE A 122 28.07 1.35 11.47
CA ILE A 122 27.67 2.40 10.53
C ILE A 122 28.06 1.93 9.13
N ILE A 123 27.10 1.92 8.20
CA ILE A 123 27.26 1.42 6.83
C ILE A 123 28.11 2.41 6.03
N THR A 124 29.21 1.93 5.46
CA THR A 124 30.17 2.71 4.68
C THR A 124 30.76 1.88 3.53
N PRO A 125 31.37 2.50 2.48
CA PRO A 125 32.10 1.74 1.47
C PRO A 125 33.18 0.81 2.06
N LYS A 126 33.80 1.20 3.18
CA LYS A 126 34.92 0.47 3.82
C LYS A 126 34.52 -0.85 4.47
N ASN A 127 33.27 -1.01 4.89
CA ASN A 127 32.76 -2.25 5.49
C ASN A 127 31.72 -2.97 4.61
N ALA A 128 31.51 -2.53 3.37
CA ALA A 128 30.58 -3.15 2.42
C ALA A 128 30.80 -4.66 2.28
N GLU A 129 32.03 -5.12 2.08
CA GLU A 129 32.34 -6.56 1.93
C GLU A 129 32.09 -7.36 3.23
N LYS A 130 32.37 -6.76 4.40
CA LYS A 130 32.09 -7.37 5.71
C LYS A 130 30.58 -7.59 5.88
N ILE A 131 29.81 -6.51 5.70
CA ILE A 131 28.35 -6.51 5.86
C ILE A 131 27.71 -7.50 4.88
N TRP A 132 28.15 -7.54 3.62
CA TRP A 132 27.70 -8.51 2.62
C TRP A 132 27.86 -9.95 3.09
N LYS A 133 29.07 -10.33 3.53
CA LYS A 133 29.37 -11.69 3.98
C LYS A 133 28.58 -12.06 5.25
N GLU A 134 28.48 -11.13 6.20
CA GLU A 134 27.78 -11.37 7.46
C GLU A 134 26.25 -11.48 7.29
N ALA A 135 25.66 -10.57 6.52
CA ALA A 135 24.22 -10.58 6.23
C ALA A 135 23.81 -11.83 5.44
N ASN A 136 24.56 -12.20 4.40
CA ASN A 136 24.27 -13.40 3.60
C ASN A 136 24.36 -14.69 4.43
N ARG A 137 25.36 -14.81 5.32
CA ARG A 137 25.46 -15.96 6.25
C ARG A 137 24.25 -16.08 7.17
N LYS A 138 23.65 -14.96 7.59
CA LYS A 138 22.43 -14.97 8.40
C LYS A 138 21.18 -15.25 7.56
N LEU A 139 21.14 -14.75 6.32
CA LEU A 139 20.06 -14.94 5.36
C LEU A 139 19.77 -16.42 5.05
N GLU A 140 20.76 -17.31 5.15
CA GLU A 140 20.59 -18.77 5.05
C GLU A 140 19.46 -19.34 5.94
N THR A 141 19.20 -18.66 7.07
CA THR A 141 18.17 -18.99 8.07
C THR A 141 16.95 -18.05 8.04
N LEU A 142 17.05 -16.88 7.41
CA LEU A 142 15.97 -15.89 7.36
C LEU A 142 15.11 -16.07 6.10
N THR A 143 14.12 -16.96 6.22
CA THR A 143 13.08 -17.14 5.19
C THR A 143 11.97 -16.11 5.34
N ALA A 144 11.12 -15.96 4.32
CA ALA A 144 9.98 -15.02 4.36
C ALA A 144 9.12 -15.16 5.63
N ARG A 145 8.76 -16.39 6.06
CA ARG A 145 7.99 -16.61 7.29
C ARG A 145 8.82 -16.35 8.56
N GLU A 146 10.10 -16.74 8.61
CA GLU A 146 10.94 -16.50 9.79
C GLU A 146 11.20 -15.00 10.02
N MET A 147 11.28 -14.20 8.95
CA MET A 147 11.29 -12.74 9.03
C MET A 147 10.02 -12.20 9.72
N MET A 148 8.83 -12.65 9.30
CA MET A 148 7.56 -12.28 9.95
C MET A 148 7.48 -12.73 11.41
N TYR A 149 7.97 -13.94 11.70
CA TYR A 149 7.93 -14.50 13.06
C TYR A 149 8.87 -13.78 14.03
N LYS A 150 10.03 -13.32 13.55
CA LYS A 150 11.02 -12.57 14.34
C LYS A 150 10.45 -11.24 14.89
N PHE A 151 9.50 -10.63 14.18
CA PHE A 151 8.79 -9.40 14.61
C PHE A 151 7.36 -9.65 15.10
N ASN A 152 7.04 -10.89 15.49
CA ASN A 152 5.76 -11.24 16.10
C ASN A 152 4.53 -10.84 15.24
N VAL A 153 4.68 -10.82 13.91
CA VAL A 153 3.61 -10.42 12.98
C VAL A 153 2.45 -11.41 13.09
N LYS A 154 1.28 -10.95 13.54
CA LYS A 154 0.09 -11.80 13.77
C LYS A 154 -0.86 -11.82 12.60
N THR A 155 -0.99 -10.71 11.89
CA THR A 155 -1.77 -10.63 10.66
C THR A 155 -1.01 -9.78 9.65
N VAL A 156 -1.04 -10.20 8.39
CA VAL A 156 -0.79 -9.34 7.23
C VAL A 156 -2.03 -9.34 6.33
N CYS A 157 -2.35 -8.22 5.71
CA CYS A 157 -3.35 -8.14 4.65
C CYS A 157 -2.67 -7.76 3.33
N THR A 158 -2.55 -8.71 2.41
CA THR A 158 -2.01 -8.45 1.07
C THR A 158 -3.03 -7.68 0.23
N THR A 159 -2.59 -7.10 -0.88
CA THR A 159 -3.44 -6.33 -1.78
C THR A 159 -3.63 -7.09 -3.08
N ASP A 160 -4.87 -7.49 -3.39
CA ASP A 160 -5.19 -8.48 -4.42
C ASP A 160 -6.31 -7.99 -5.37
N ASP A 161 -6.21 -8.32 -6.66
CA ASP A 161 -7.14 -7.90 -7.71
C ASP A 161 -8.44 -8.73 -7.67
N PRO A 162 -9.63 -8.17 -7.98
CA PRO A 162 -10.87 -8.95 -8.07
C PRO A 162 -10.77 -10.22 -8.93
N VAL A 163 -9.94 -10.25 -9.99
CA VAL A 163 -9.77 -11.44 -10.85
C VAL A 163 -8.84 -12.50 -10.23
N ASP A 164 -8.15 -12.21 -9.13
CA ASP A 164 -7.18 -13.14 -8.55
C ASP A 164 -7.83 -14.42 -8.00
N SER A 165 -7.18 -15.54 -8.28
CA SER A 165 -7.58 -16.87 -7.80
C SER A 165 -7.52 -17.04 -6.28
N LEU A 166 -6.79 -16.18 -5.56
CA LEU A 166 -6.48 -16.29 -4.11
C LEU A 166 -5.96 -17.68 -3.67
N LYS A 167 -5.42 -18.47 -4.61
CA LYS A 167 -4.97 -19.87 -4.37
C LYS A 167 -3.89 -20.00 -3.28
N TRP A 168 -3.10 -18.96 -3.06
CA TRP A 168 -2.07 -18.94 -2.03
C TRP A 168 -2.68 -18.71 -0.64
N HIS A 169 -3.65 -17.80 -0.51
CA HIS A 169 -4.43 -17.60 0.72
C HIS A 169 -5.21 -18.84 1.10
N GLN A 170 -5.83 -19.52 0.13
CA GLN A 170 -6.49 -20.80 0.40
C GLN A 170 -5.53 -21.81 1.03
N LYS A 171 -4.37 -22.05 0.40
CA LYS A 171 -3.35 -22.97 0.93
C LYS A 171 -2.80 -22.52 2.30
N MET A 172 -2.67 -21.21 2.54
CA MET A 172 -2.24 -20.66 3.83
C MET A 172 -3.31 -20.80 4.93
N ASN A 173 -4.61 -20.75 4.60
CA ASN A 173 -5.70 -21.05 5.53
C ASN A 173 -5.76 -22.56 5.90
N GLU A 174 -5.33 -23.42 4.97
CA GLU A 174 -5.21 -24.87 5.18
C GLU A 174 -3.96 -25.24 6.02
N ASP A 175 -2.83 -24.54 5.84
CA ASP A 175 -1.55 -24.75 6.54
C ASP A 175 -1.63 -24.49 8.06
N LYS A 176 -1.54 -25.56 8.86
CA LYS A 176 -1.57 -25.50 10.34
C LYS A 176 -0.23 -25.16 11.00
N THR A 177 0.84 -24.97 10.22
CA THR A 177 2.18 -24.59 10.70
C THR A 177 2.42 -23.08 10.64
N LEU A 178 1.60 -22.35 9.88
CA LEU A 178 1.72 -20.91 9.68
C LEU A 178 1.28 -20.15 10.95
N LYS A 179 2.18 -19.35 11.55
CA LYS A 179 1.90 -18.60 12.80
C LYS A 179 1.27 -17.22 12.57
N THR A 180 1.26 -16.75 11.32
CA THR A 180 0.79 -15.41 10.93
C THR A 180 -0.43 -15.55 10.01
N LYS A 181 -1.50 -14.82 10.30
CA LYS A 181 -2.69 -14.85 9.45
C LYS A 181 -2.49 -13.99 8.20
N VAL A 182 -2.58 -14.58 7.02
CA VAL A 182 -2.51 -13.85 5.74
C VAL A 182 -3.92 -13.72 5.20
N ARG A 183 -4.40 -12.49 4.98
CA ARG A 183 -5.72 -12.19 4.43
C ARG A 183 -5.59 -11.40 3.11
N PRO A 184 -6.52 -11.55 2.16
CA PRO A 184 -6.55 -10.72 0.98
C PRO A 184 -7.33 -9.42 1.24
N ALA A 185 -6.86 -8.31 0.68
CA ALA A 185 -7.60 -7.05 0.59
C ALA A 185 -8.05 -6.83 -0.85
N PHE A 186 -9.34 -6.52 -1.03
CA PHE A 186 -9.95 -6.40 -2.36
C PHE A 186 -9.64 -5.04 -2.98
N ARG A 187 -8.89 -5.01 -4.09
CA ARG A 187 -8.50 -3.75 -4.76
C ARG A 187 -9.03 -3.63 -6.19
N PRO A 188 -10.23 -3.08 -6.40
CA PRO A 188 -10.88 -3.03 -7.71
C PRO A 188 -10.51 -1.79 -8.54
N ASP A 189 -9.27 -1.28 -8.45
CA ASP A 189 -8.81 -0.12 -9.24
C ASP A 189 -9.10 -0.32 -10.75
N LYS A 190 -9.00 -1.56 -11.23
CA LYS A 190 -9.29 -1.91 -12.62
C LYS A 190 -10.77 -1.92 -12.99
N ALA A 191 -11.68 -2.10 -12.03
CA ALA A 191 -13.10 -1.92 -12.26
C ALA A 191 -13.49 -0.43 -12.40
N ILE A 192 -12.65 0.47 -11.89
CA ILE A 192 -12.97 1.90 -11.69
C ILE A 192 -12.39 2.76 -12.81
N ASN A 193 -11.17 2.52 -13.27
CA ASN A 193 -10.52 3.35 -14.28
C ASN A 193 -10.86 2.90 -15.71
N VAL A 194 -12.14 3.11 -16.06
CA VAL A 194 -12.80 2.81 -17.35
C VAL A 194 -12.14 3.46 -18.57
N GLU A 195 -11.42 4.56 -18.37
CA GLU A 195 -10.69 5.31 -19.40
C GLU A 195 -9.35 4.70 -19.80
N LEU A 196 -8.84 3.72 -19.03
CA LEU A 196 -7.52 3.14 -19.26
C LEU A 196 -7.56 1.97 -20.25
N SER A 197 -6.53 1.88 -21.08
CA SER A 197 -6.48 1.00 -22.26
C SER A 197 -6.56 -0.50 -21.95
N TRP A 198 -6.38 -0.92 -20.70
CA TRP A 198 -6.49 -2.31 -20.26
C TRP A 198 -7.91 -2.68 -19.79
N PHE A 199 -8.86 -1.75 -19.77
CA PHE A 199 -10.19 -1.96 -19.14
C PHE A 199 -10.97 -3.13 -19.76
N GLU A 200 -11.11 -3.16 -21.09
CA GLU A 200 -11.77 -4.25 -21.83
C GLU A 200 -11.11 -5.61 -21.53
N ASP A 201 -9.78 -5.70 -21.65
CA ASP A 201 -9.00 -6.91 -21.34
C ASP A 201 -9.20 -7.41 -19.90
N TRP A 202 -9.35 -6.49 -18.94
CA TRP A 202 -9.61 -6.85 -17.55
C TRP A 202 -11.06 -7.29 -17.32
N VAL A 203 -12.04 -6.70 -18.00
CA VAL A 203 -13.43 -7.16 -17.96
C VAL A 203 -13.53 -8.57 -18.53
N HIS A 204 -12.87 -8.89 -19.64
CA HIS A 204 -12.81 -10.26 -20.18
C HIS A 204 -12.11 -11.27 -19.24
N GLN A 205 -11.11 -10.83 -18.47
CA GLN A 205 -10.54 -11.65 -17.38
C GLN A 205 -11.56 -11.89 -16.27
N LEU A 206 -12.34 -10.88 -15.89
CA LEU A 206 -13.38 -11.01 -14.89
C LEU A 206 -14.50 -11.95 -15.36
N GLU A 207 -15.00 -11.82 -16.60
CA GLU A 207 -15.96 -12.76 -17.23
C GLU A 207 -15.48 -14.22 -17.08
N SER A 208 -14.21 -14.46 -17.40
CA SER A 208 -13.58 -15.79 -17.32
C SER A 208 -13.54 -16.34 -15.90
N VAL A 209 -13.47 -15.48 -14.88
CA VAL A 209 -13.44 -15.85 -13.46
C VAL A 209 -14.84 -16.02 -12.87
N VAL A 210 -15.84 -15.26 -13.33
CA VAL A 210 -17.22 -15.33 -12.82
C VAL A 210 -18.12 -16.32 -13.57
N GLY A 211 -17.73 -16.70 -14.80
CA GLY A 211 -18.39 -17.71 -15.62
C GLY A 211 -19.62 -17.23 -16.39
N PHE A 212 -19.78 -15.92 -16.59
CA PHE A 212 -20.88 -15.32 -17.35
C PHE A 212 -20.41 -14.04 -18.08
N PRO A 213 -21.05 -13.65 -19.20
CA PRO A 213 -20.66 -12.48 -19.98
C PRO A 213 -21.06 -11.17 -19.29
N ILE A 214 -20.23 -10.14 -19.43
CA ILE A 214 -20.39 -8.81 -18.84
C ILE A 214 -20.66 -7.81 -19.97
N GLN A 215 -21.94 -7.64 -20.32
CA GLN A 215 -22.37 -6.80 -21.45
C GLN A 215 -22.94 -5.45 -21.01
N SER A 216 -23.15 -5.27 -19.71
CA SER A 216 -23.66 -4.05 -19.09
C SER A 216 -22.98 -3.77 -17.76
N LEU A 217 -23.13 -2.54 -17.28
CA LEU A 217 -22.67 -2.13 -15.95
C LEU A 217 -23.34 -2.95 -14.83
N ASN A 218 -24.58 -3.41 -15.04
CA ASN A 218 -25.26 -4.27 -14.08
C ASN A 218 -24.58 -5.64 -13.97
N ASP A 219 -24.13 -6.21 -15.09
CA ASP A 219 -23.40 -7.49 -15.10
C ASP A 219 -22.03 -7.33 -14.43
N LEU A 220 -21.34 -6.20 -14.65
CA LEU A 220 -20.09 -5.87 -13.96
C LEU A 220 -20.30 -5.75 -12.45
N CYS A 221 -21.38 -5.08 -12.02
CA CYS A 221 -21.74 -4.99 -10.60
C CYS A 221 -22.04 -6.37 -10.00
N GLU A 222 -22.75 -7.25 -10.72
CA GLU A 222 -23.03 -8.61 -10.23
C GLU A 222 -21.76 -9.48 -10.16
N ALA A 223 -20.87 -9.35 -11.15
CA ALA A 223 -19.56 -10.00 -11.15
C ALA A 223 -18.75 -9.57 -9.92
N LEU A 224 -18.68 -8.26 -9.64
CA LEU A 224 -18.00 -7.72 -8.47
C LEU A 224 -18.63 -8.19 -7.15
N LYS A 225 -19.96 -8.30 -7.03
CA LYS A 225 -20.60 -8.90 -5.83
C LYS A 225 -20.15 -10.34 -5.61
N GLN A 226 -20.09 -11.15 -6.67
CA GLN A 226 -19.63 -12.53 -6.60
C GLN A 226 -18.16 -12.60 -6.16
N ARG A 227 -17.30 -11.70 -6.65
CA ARG A 227 -15.89 -11.61 -6.23
C ARG A 227 -15.73 -11.11 -4.79
N ILE A 228 -16.50 -10.12 -4.33
CA ILE A 228 -16.52 -9.67 -2.93
C ILE A 228 -16.94 -10.81 -2.00
N ALA A 229 -17.98 -11.58 -2.35
CA ALA A 229 -18.40 -12.76 -1.60
C ALA A 229 -17.30 -13.83 -1.51
N PHE A 230 -16.59 -14.10 -2.62
CA PHE A 230 -15.44 -14.99 -2.64
C PHE A 230 -14.30 -14.49 -1.73
N PHE A 231 -13.95 -13.21 -1.80
CA PHE A 231 -12.95 -12.60 -0.94
C PHE A 231 -13.33 -12.67 0.54
N ASP A 232 -14.60 -12.47 0.91
CA ASP A 232 -15.06 -12.62 2.30
C ASP A 232 -14.90 -14.08 2.78
N SER A 233 -15.21 -15.05 1.92
CA SER A 233 -15.03 -16.48 2.20
C SER A 233 -13.55 -16.87 2.39
N MET A 234 -12.63 -16.18 1.71
CA MET A 234 -11.18 -16.30 1.91
C MET A 234 -10.68 -15.54 3.15
N GLY A 235 -11.57 -14.83 3.84
CA GLY A 235 -11.29 -14.11 5.08
C GLY A 235 -10.88 -12.66 4.88
N SER A 236 -11.16 -12.04 3.74
CA SER A 236 -11.03 -10.58 3.59
C SER A 236 -11.92 -9.84 4.59
N LYS A 237 -11.46 -8.68 5.04
CA LYS A 237 -12.23 -7.74 5.88
C LYS A 237 -11.98 -6.27 5.51
N LEU A 238 -11.28 -6.02 4.42
CA LEU A 238 -11.02 -4.68 3.93
C LEU A 238 -10.81 -4.65 2.41
N SER A 239 -11.13 -3.50 1.81
CA SER A 239 -10.89 -3.16 0.42
C SER A 239 -9.94 -1.98 0.32
N ASP A 240 -9.20 -1.88 -0.77
CA ASP A 240 -8.32 -0.74 -1.06
C ASP A 240 -8.68 -0.10 -2.41
N HIS A 241 -8.43 1.19 -2.58
CA HIS A 241 -8.61 1.90 -3.84
C HIS A 241 -7.53 2.99 -3.96
N ALA A 242 -6.76 2.97 -5.05
CA ALA A 242 -5.94 4.12 -5.41
C ALA A 242 -6.79 5.15 -6.16
N LEU A 243 -6.96 6.31 -5.53
CA LEU A 243 -7.67 7.45 -6.09
C LEU A 243 -6.64 8.54 -6.43
N ASP A 244 -5.97 8.40 -7.57
CA ASP A 244 -4.98 9.36 -8.06
C ASP A 244 -5.57 10.79 -8.00
N VAL A 245 -6.84 10.96 -8.42
CA VAL A 245 -7.72 12.08 -8.05
C VAL A 245 -9.08 11.50 -7.61
N VAL A 246 -9.75 12.07 -6.60
CA VAL A 246 -11.11 11.64 -6.25
C VAL A 246 -12.11 12.14 -7.30
N CYS A 247 -12.65 11.21 -8.07
CA CYS A 247 -13.70 11.44 -9.05
C CYS A 247 -15.08 11.15 -8.46
N TYR A 248 -15.99 12.12 -8.51
CA TYR A 248 -17.37 11.93 -8.08
C TYR A 248 -18.31 12.96 -8.70
N ARG A 249 -19.35 12.45 -9.34
CA ARG A 249 -20.59 13.16 -9.68
C ARG A 249 -21.76 12.17 -9.57
N LYS A 250 -22.88 12.61 -9.00
CA LYS A 250 -24.09 11.78 -8.92
C LYS A 250 -24.60 11.48 -10.32
N ALA A 251 -24.70 10.20 -10.65
CA ALA A 251 -25.15 9.68 -11.93
C ALA A 251 -26.31 8.70 -11.75
N THR A 252 -27.16 8.57 -12.76
CA THR A 252 -28.10 7.46 -12.90
C THR A 252 -27.38 6.19 -13.39
N TYR A 253 -28.05 5.04 -13.33
CA TYR A 253 -27.52 3.80 -13.90
C TYR A 253 -27.28 3.95 -15.40
N GLU A 254 -28.20 4.58 -16.12
CA GLU A 254 -28.17 4.73 -17.57
C GLU A 254 -26.94 5.55 -18.01
N GLN A 255 -26.66 6.65 -17.30
CA GLN A 255 -25.49 7.49 -17.54
C GLN A 255 -24.17 6.74 -17.27
N ALA A 256 -24.04 6.07 -16.13
CA ALA A 256 -22.84 5.31 -15.83
C ALA A 256 -22.66 4.10 -16.79
N ASN A 257 -23.75 3.47 -17.21
CA ASN A 257 -23.74 2.37 -18.18
C ASN A 257 -23.35 2.84 -19.59
N GLU A 258 -23.72 4.05 -20.02
CA GLU A 258 -23.22 4.62 -21.27
C GLU A 258 -21.68 4.74 -21.23
N VAL A 259 -21.12 5.23 -20.13
CA VAL A 259 -19.66 5.36 -19.95
C VAL A 259 -18.96 4.00 -19.90
N PHE A 260 -19.57 3.01 -19.23
CA PHE A 260 -19.10 1.61 -19.26
C PHE A 260 -19.01 1.09 -20.71
N LEU A 261 -20.06 1.28 -21.50
CA LEU A 261 -20.12 0.84 -22.90
C LEU A 261 -19.14 1.60 -23.82
N LYS A 262 -18.71 2.82 -23.45
CA LYS A 262 -17.62 3.54 -24.11
C LYS A 262 -16.26 2.92 -23.78
N GLY A 263 -16.01 2.63 -22.49
CA GLY A 263 -14.79 1.96 -22.02
C GLY A 263 -14.56 0.60 -22.69
N MET A 264 -15.62 -0.22 -22.80
CA MET A 264 -15.62 -1.52 -23.50
C MET A 264 -15.38 -1.45 -25.02
N LYS A 265 -15.17 -0.26 -25.59
CA LYS A 265 -14.83 -0.05 -27.00
C LYS A 265 -13.63 0.87 -27.19
N HIS A 266 -12.99 1.28 -26.09
CA HIS A 266 -11.97 2.33 -26.05
C HIS A 266 -12.41 3.66 -26.71
N GLU A 267 -13.71 3.99 -26.65
CA GLU A 267 -14.20 5.31 -27.07
C GLU A 267 -13.70 6.38 -26.07
N PRO A 268 -13.39 7.62 -26.51
CA PRO A 268 -12.91 8.68 -25.61
C PRO A 268 -13.92 9.01 -24.51
N ILE A 269 -13.44 9.02 -23.26
CA ILE A 269 -14.23 9.36 -22.07
C ILE A 269 -13.81 10.74 -21.58
N SER A 270 -14.78 11.62 -21.31
CA SER A 270 -14.54 12.94 -20.75
C SER A 270 -14.43 12.91 -19.22
N ARG A 271 -13.83 13.95 -18.63
CA ARG A 271 -13.71 14.08 -17.17
C ARG A 271 -15.05 14.06 -16.43
N GLU A 272 -16.11 14.57 -17.05
CA GLU A 272 -17.47 14.52 -16.51
C GLU A 272 -18.02 13.09 -16.50
N GLU A 273 -17.73 12.30 -17.54
CA GLU A 273 -18.08 10.89 -17.63
C GLU A 273 -17.26 10.02 -16.66
N GLU A 274 -15.96 10.30 -16.48
CA GLU A 274 -15.15 9.70 -15.43
C GLU A 274 -15.73 9.99 -14.04
N ASP A 275 -16.08 11.25 -13.73
CA ASP A 275 -16.70 11.62 -12.46
C ASP A 275 -18.02 10.87 -12.20
N MET A 276 -18.83 10.68 -13.25
CA MET A 276 -20.09 9.93 -13.18
C MET A 276 -19.85 8.43 -12.97
N TYR A 277 -18.99 7.80 -13.77
CA TYR A 277 -18.73 6.36 -13.70
C TYR A 277 -17.98 5.98 -12.41
N LYS A 278 -16.85 6.63 -12.13
CA LYS A 278 -16.02 6.36 -10.94
C LYS A 278 -16.82 6.63 -9.66
N GLY A 279 -17.60 7.72 -9.65
CA GLY A 279 -18.51 8.04 -8.55
C GLY A 279 -19.60 6.98 -8.34
N TYR A 280 -20.24 6.51 -9.41
CA TYR A 280 -21.23 5.42 -9.35
C TYR A 280 -20.61 4.13 -8.79
N MET A 281 -19.44 3.73 -9.31
CA MET A 281 -18.74 2.50 -8.90
C MET A 281 -18.30 2.56 -7.44
N LEU A 282 -17.74 3.67 -6.97
CA LEU A 282 -17.31 3.83 -5.58
C LEU A 282 -18.50 3.80 -4.60
N VAL A 283 -19.66 4.37 -4.96
CA VAL A 283 -20.90 4.27 -4.15
C VAL A 283 -21.45 2.84 -4.18
N PHE A 284 -21.45 2.16 -5.33
CA PHE A 284 -21.86 0.75 -5.41
C PHE A 284 -20.97 -0.14 -4.52
N LEU A 285 -19.65 -0.05 -4.68
CA LEU A 285 -18.68 -0.83 -3.91
C LEU A 285 -18.78 -0.54 -2.40
N GLY A 286 -18.86 0.73 -2.00
CA GLY A 286 -19.04 1.14 -0.60
C GLY A 286 -20.26 0.50 0.06
N ARG A 287 -21.39 0.41 -0.67
CA ARG A 287 -22.61 -0.27 -0.22
C ARG A 287 -22.41 -1.77 -0.05
N GLU A 288 -21.69 -2.44 -0.95
CA GLU A 288 -21.37 -3.86 -0.79
C GLU A 288 -20.44 -4.09 0.41
N TYR A 289 -19.36 -3.32 0.56
CA TYR A 289 -18.44 -3.41 1.71
C TYR A 289 -19.15 -3.22 3.05
N HIS A 290 -20.13 -2.31 3.11
CA HIS A 290 -20.95 -2.10 4.29
C HIS A 290 -21.75 -3.36 4.67
N LYS A 291 -22.35 -4.08 3.71
CA LYS A 291 -23.08 -5.35 3.99
C LYS A 291 -22.20 -6.42 4.62
N TYR A 292 -20.94 -6.53 4.20
CA TYR A 292 -19.96 -7.47 4.76
C TYR A 292 -19.25 -6.93 6.02
N GLY A 293 -19.54 -5.71 6.45
CA GLY A 293 -18.90 -5.06 7.60
C GLY A 293 -17.40 -4.79 7.39
N TRP A 294 -16.95 -4.65 6.15
CA TRP A 294 -15.56 -4.41 5.79
C TRP A 294 -15.09 -2.98 6.14
N VAL A 295 -13.78 -2.77 6.07
CA VAL A 295 -13.14 -1.45 6.07
C VAL A 295 -12.84 -1.06 4.62
N GLN A 296 -13.15 0.17 4.24
CA GLN A 296 -12.84 0.74 2.94
C GLN A 296 -11.64 1.67 3.07
N GLN A 297 -10.55 1.41 2.35
CA GLN A 297 -9.40 2.31 2.27
C GLN A 297 -9.46 3.12 0.98
N TYR A 298 -9.10 4.40 1.06
CA TYR A 298 -8.87 5.28 -0.08
C TYR A 298 -7.47 5.89 0.02
N HIS A 299 -6.58 5.53 -0.90
CA HIS A 299 -5.23 6.06 -1.03
C HIS A 299 -5.22 7.17 -2.10
N ILE A 300 -5.19 8.43 -1.66
CA ILE A 300 -5.54 9.59 -2.48
C ILE A 300 -4.31 10.43 -2.86
N GLY A 301 -4.19 10.79 -4.14
CA GLY A 301 -3.26 11.82 -4.60
C GLY A 301 -1.90 11.32 -5.12
N ALA A 302 -1.84 10.16 -5.77
CA ALA A 302 -0.66 9.72 -6.51
C ALA A 302 -0.68 10.24 -7.96
N LEU A 303 0.38 10.96 -8.37
CA LEU A 303 0.60 11.36 -9.76
C LEU A 303 1.52 10.33 -10.42
N ARG A 304 0.95 9.44 -11.23
CA ARG A 304 1.65 8.22 -11.69
C ARG A 304 2.36 8.33 -13.03
N ASN A 305 3.39 7.50 -13.20
CA ASN A 305 4.03 7.23 -14.49
C ASN A 305 4.53 8.50 -15.21
N ASN A 306 5.18 9.40 -14.46
CA ASN A 306 5.61 10.71 -14.94
C ASN A 306 6.65 10.61 -16.07
N SER A 307 7.63 9.71 -15.90
CA SER A 307 8.65 9.47 -16.93
C SER A 307 8.12 8.54 -18.02
N LYS A 308 7.58 9.10 -19.11
CA LYS A 308 7.07 8.34 -20.25
C LYS A 308 8.15 7.52 -20.98
N SER A 309 9.43 7.89 -20.83
CA SER A 309 10.55 7.07 -21.34
C SER A 309 10.73 5.81 -20.49
N MET A 310 10.76 5.96 -19.17
CA MET A 310 11.00 4.83 -18.27
C MET A 310 9.79 3.90 -18.17
N LEU A 311 8.56 4.44 -18.26
CA LEU A 311 7.35 3.63 -18.41
C LEU A 311 7.45 2.67 -19.60
N LYS A 312 7.96 3.14 -20.76
CA LYS A 312 8.16 2.30 -21.95
C LYS A 312 9.29 1.28 -21.80
N GLN A 313 10.30 1.59 -20.99
CA GLN A 313 11.50 0.75 -20.83
C GLN A 313 11.33 -0.34 -19.76
N ILE A 314 10.70 -0.02 -18.63
CA ILE A 314 10.65 -0.90 -17.45
C ILE A 314 9.26 -1.01 -16.78
N GLY A 315 8.24 -0.34 -17.32
CA GLY A 315 6.86 -0.47 -16.83
C GLY A 315 6.47 0.44 -15.66
N PRO A 316 5.20 0.35 -15.21
CA PRO A 316 4.67 1.09 -14.06
C PRO A 316 5.28 0.60 -12.74
N ASP A 317 4.99 1.28 -11.64
CA ASP A 317 5.43 0.90 -10.29
C ASP A 317 6.95 0.72 -10.17
N THR A 318 7.74 1.44 -10.96
CA THR A 318 9.22 1.37 -10.93
C THR A 318 9.88 2.58 -10.27
N GLY A 319 9.13 3.35 -9.48
CA GLY A 319 9.63 4.52 -8.74
C GLY A 319 9.63 5.84 -9.52
N PHE A 320 8.75 6.00 -10.52
CA PHE A 320 8.56 7.24 -11.30
C PHE A 320 7.23 7.98 -11.00
N ASP A 321 6.62 7.67 -9.85
CA ASP A 321 5.40 8.31 -9.36
C ASP A 321 5.72 9.51 -8.44
N ALA A 322 4.76 10.39 -8.24
CA ALA A 322 4.91 11.65 -7.53
C ALA A 322 3.64 11.98 -6.72
N ILE A 323 3.67 13.13 -6.05
CA ILE A 323 2.52 13.68 -5.31
C ILE A 323 1.65 14.48 -6.28
N GLU A 324 0.35 14.16 -6.34
CA GLU A 324 -0.67 14.91 -7.07
C GLU A 324 -1.13 16.15 -6.28
N ASP A 325 -1.57 17.21 -6.97
CA ASP A 325 -1.97 18.48 -6.37
C ASP A 325 -3.38 18.97 -6.80
N ALA A 326 -4.14 18.16 -7.52
CA ALA A 326 -5.58 18.35 -7.73
C ALA A 326 -6.37 18.58 -6.43
N VAL A 327 -7.37 19.46 -6.47
CA VAL A 327 -8.27 19.74 -5.33
C VAL A 327 -9.48 18.82 -5.39
N TYR A 328 -9.72 18.02 -4.36
CA TYR A 328 -10.73 16.94 -4.37
C TYR A 328 -11.69 16.92 -3.17
N MET A 329 -11.52 17.79 -2.17
CA MET A 329 -12.25 17.72 -0.90
C MET A 329 -13.78 17.77 -1.04
N GLU A 330 -14.30 18.57 -1.96
CA GLU A 330 -15.75 18.65 -2.24
C GLU A 330 -16.28 17.32 -2.80
N LYS A 331 -15.59 16.74 -3.79
CA LYS A 331 -15.94 15.44 -4.39
C LYS A 331 -15.86 14.31 -3.39
N LEU A 332 -14.83 14.29 -2.53
CA LEU A 332 -14.70 13.30 -1.46
C LEU A 332 -15.83 13.43 -0.42
N SER A 333 -16.15 14.66 -0.01
CA SER A 333 -17.28 14.92 0.90
C SER A 333 -18.61 14.43 0.30
N ALA A 334 -18.86 14.71 -0.97
CA ALA A 334 -20.07 14.29 -1.67
C ALA A 334 -20.14 12.77 -1.91
N LEU A 335 -19.01 12.10 -2.16
CA LEU A 335 -18.91 10.64 -2.26
C LEU A 335 -19.23 9.95 -0.92
N LEU A 336 -18.60 10.40 0.16
CA LEU A 336 -18.84 9.87 1.52
C LEU A 336 -20.29 10.16 1.96
N GLY A 337 -20.79 11.36 1.66
CA GLY A 337 -22.18 11.76 1.90
C GLY A 337 -23.20 10.88 1.17
N ALA A 338 -22.99 10.54 -0.10
CA ALA A 338 -23.91 9.69 -0.86
C ALA A 338 -24.06 8.26 -0.31
N LEU A 339 -23.03 7.76 0.41
CA LEU A 339 -23.10 6.52 1.17
C LEU A 339 -23.80 6.72 2.52
N ASP A 340 -23.46 7.79 3.24
CA ASP A 340 -23.97 8.08 4.58
C ASP A 340 -25.44 8.51 4.62
N GLU A 341 -25.93 9.24 3.60
CA GLU A 341 -27.34 9.61 3.37
C GLU A 341 -28.28 8.38 3.38
N THR A 342 -27.75 7.21 3.01
CA THR A 342 -28.49 5.94 2.99
C THR A 342 -28.14 5.00 4.16
N ASP A 343 -27.36 5.49 5.13
CA ASP A 343 -26.73 4.75 6.24
C ASP A 343 -25.83 3.58 5.80
N GLN A 344 -25.25 3.67 4.60
CA GLN A 344 -24.48 2.60 3.94
C GLN A 344 -22.99 2.91 3.80
N LEU A 345 -22.48 3.97 4.44
CA LEU A 345 -21.04 4.22 4.54
C LEU A 345 -20.39 3.11 5.42
N PRO A 346 -19.39 2.36 4.93
CA PRO A 346 -18.64 1.39 5.73
C PRO A 346 -17.78 2.07 6.80
N LYS A 347 -16.93 1.31 7.50
CA LYS A 347 -15.77 1.92 8.17
C LYS A 347 -14.80 2.36 7.08
N THR A 348 -14.20 3.53 7.19
CA THR A 348 -13.36 4.09 6.12
C THR A 348 -12.02 4.59 6.67
N ILE A 349 -10.92 4.32 5.97
CA ILE A 349 -9.61 4.91 6.24
C ILE A 349 -9.21 5.74 5.02
N LEU A 350 -8.88 7.00 5.24
CA LEU A 350 -8.48 7.96 4.21
C LEU A 350 -6.99 8.23 4.34
N TYR A 351 -6.24 8.11 3.24
CA TYR A 351 -4.82 8.47 3.18
C TYR A 351 -4.63 9.55 2.13
N CYS A 352 -3.87 10.60 2.43
CA CYS A 352 -3.44 11.60 1.45
C CYS A 352 -1.92 11.50 1.23
N LEU A 353 -1.50 11.47 -0.03
CA LEU A 353 -0.08 11.55 -0.38
C LEU A 353 0.45 12.99 -0.30
N ASN A 354 -0.44 13.98 -0.46
CA ASN A 354 -0.11 15.39 -0.37
C ASN A 354 -0.30 15.89 1.07
N PRO A 355 0.78 16.28 1.79
CA PRO A 355 0.70 16.62 3.20
C PRO A 355 -0.15 17.86 3.48
N ARG A 356 -0.38 18.72 2.48
CA ARG A 356 -1.26 19.89 2.60
C ARG A 356 -2.70 19.51 2.95
N ASP A 357 -3.15 18.32 2.53
CA ASP A 357 -4.54 17.90 2.66
C ASP A 357 -4.84 17.27 4.03
N ASN A 358 -3.80 16.81 4.76
CA ASN A 358 -3.89 16.06 6.01
C ASN A 358 -4.85 16.68 7.05
N TYR A 359 -4.77 18.00 7.24
CA TYR A 359 -5.64 18.72 8.18
C TYR A 359 -7.10 18.79 7.70
N ALA A 360 -7.31 19.05 6.41
CA ALA A 360 -8.64 19.12 5.81
C ALA A 360 -9.31 17.74 5.78
N LEU A 361 -8.55 16.69 5.46
CA LEU A 361 -8.98 15.30 5.44
C LEU A 361 -9.37 14.81 6.84
N THR A 362 -8.61 15.18 7.87
CA THR A 362 -8.90 14.83 9.27
C THR A 362 -10.20 15.50 9.76
N VAL A 363 -10.41 16.77 9.45
CA VAL A 363 -11.67 17.47 9.77
C VAL A 363 -12.84 16.87 9.01
N LEU A 364 -12.68 16.52 7.71
CA LEU A 364 -13.73 15.88 6.92
C LEU A 364 -14.09 14.49 7.46
N ALA A 365 -13.12 13.70 7.90
CA ALA A 365 -13.37 12.41 8.57
C ALA A 365 -14.24 12.58 9.83
N GLY A 366 -14.10 13.71 10.54
CA GLY A 366 -14.97 14.07 11.67
C GLY A 366 -16.45 14.23 11.32
N CYS A 367 -16.78 14.61 10.08
CA CYS A 367 -18.17 14.82 9.63
C CYS A 367 -18.98 13.52 9.53
N PHE A 368 -18.33 12.36 9.42
CA PHE A 368 -18.98 11.07 9.10
C PHE A 368 -18.89 10.03 10.23
N GLN A 369 -18.74 10.48 11.47
CA GLN A 369 -18.75 9.61 12.65
C GLN A 369 -20.17 9.11 12.98
N LYS A 370 -20.29 7.91 13.57
CA LYS A 370 -21.58 7.31 13.93
C LYS A 370 -21.54 6.65 15.30
N ALA A 371 -22.64 6.75 16.04
CA ALA A 371 -22.83 6.04 17.30
C ALA A 371 -22.61 4.52 17.15
N GLY A 372 -21.98 3.90 18.15
CA GLY A 372 -21.68 2.48 18.17
C GLY A 372 -20.36 2.07 17.49
N ILE A 373 -19.70 2.96 16.74
CA ILE A 373 -18.41 2.71 16.10
C ILE A 373 -17.37 3.72 16.63
N LYS A 374 -16.22 3.23 17.10
CA LYS A 374 -15.10 4.07 17.53
C LYS A 374 -14.27 4.44 16.29
N GLY A 375 -14.25 5.73 15.92
CA GLY A 375 -13.60 6.22 14.70
C GLY A 375 -14.09 5.50 13.43
N ARG A 376 -15.34 5.75 13.00
CA ARG A 376 -15.92 5.11 11.80
C ARG A 376 -15.17 5.50 10.55
N VAL A 377 -14.88 6.78 10.38
CA VAL A 377 -13.98 7.29 9.35
C VAL A 377 -12.72 7.76 10.04
N GLN A 378 -11.56 7.33 9.55
CA GLN A 378 -10.25 7.70 10.08
C GLN A 378 -9.38 8.29 8.98
N VAL A 379 -8.38 9.06 9.38
CA VAL A 379 -7.20 9.31 8.56
C VAL A 379 -6.16 8.26 8.96
N GLY A 380 -5.57 7.61 7.97
CA GLY A 380 -4.53 6.61 8.19
C GLY A 380 -3.18 7.23 8.60
N THR A 381 -2.17 6.38 8.74
CA THR A 381 -0.79 6.81 8.93
C THR A 381 -0.27 7.62 7.74
N ALA A 382 0.84 8.32 7.95
CA ALA A 382 1.51 9.07 6.89
C ALA A 382 1.96 8.12 5.76
N TRP A 383 1.43 8.32 4.56
CA TRP A 383 1.55 7.35 3.46
C TRP A 383 2.75 7.61 2.55
N TRP A 384 3.47 6.53 2.18
CA TRP A 384 4.48 6.49 1.12
C TRP A 384 5.59 7.55 1.29
N PHE A 385 5.59 8.65 0.54
CA PHE A 385 6.62 9.69 0.68
C PHE A 385 6.57 10.40 2.05
N LEU A 386 5.47 10.27 2.78
CA LEU A 386 5.26 10.82 4.11
C LEU A 386 5.56 9.81 5.25
N ASP A 387 5.77 8.52 4.95
CA ASP A 387 6.15 7.50 5.94
C ASP A 387 7.60 7.67 6.40
N GLN A 388 7.85 8.73 7.14
CA GLN A 388 9.14 9.12 7.69
C GLN A 388 8.91 10.08 8.86
N LEU A 389 9.95 10.33 9.66
CA LEU A 389 9.84 11.02 10.96
C LEU A 389 9.02 12.31 10.95
N ASP A 390 9.24 13.18 9.95
CA ASP A 390 8.52 14.46 9.82
C ASP A 390 7.06 14.25 9.39
N GLY A 391 6.81 13.45 8.36
CA GLY A 391 5.45 13.18 7.87
C GLY A 391 4.58 12.43 8.88
N MET A 392 5.13 11.41 9.56
CA MET A 392 4.48 10.72 10.66
C MET A 392 4.18 11.67 11.82
N LYS A 393 5.13 12.54 12.20
CA LYS A 393 4.92 13.52 13.26
C LYS A 393 3.78 14.49 12.92
N GLN A 394 3.77 15.06 11.70
CA GLN A 394 2.71 15.98 11.26
C GLN A 394 1.32 15.29 11.18
N ASN A 395 1.27 14.02 10.76
CA ASN A 395 0.06 13.20 10.77
C ASN A 395 -0.44 12.96 12.21
N MET A 396 0.42 12.52 13.12
CA MET A 396 0.08 12.33 14.53
C MET A 396 -0.35 13.62 15.23
N GLU A 397 0.36 14.73 15.03
CA GLU A 397 -0.01 16.04 15.58
C GLU A 397 -1.37 16.51 15.07
N THR A 398 -1.68 16.31 13.78
CA THR A 398 -2.99 16.62 13.20
C THR A 398 -4.10 15.77 13.84
N MET A 399 -3.87 14.46 14.01
CA MET A 399 -4.80 13.57 14.73
C MET A 399 -4.98 13.91 16.22
N MET A 400 -4.00 14.56 16.86
CA MET A 400 -4.13 15.08 18.23
C MET A 400 -4.97 16.36 18.30
N GLN A 401 -4.86 17.25 17.30
CA GLN A 401 -5.53 18.56 17.33
C GLN A 401 -6.99 18.52 16.84
N VAL A 402 -7.26 17.80 15.76
CA VAL A 402 -8.58 17.79 15.09
C VAL A 402 -9.14 16.39 14.80
N GLY A 403 -8.44 15.34 15.23
CA GLY A 403 -8.91 13.96 15.20
C GLY A 403 -9.09 13.38 16.60
N LEU A 404 -8.84 12.08 16.74
CA LEU A 404 -8.74 11.41 18.04
C LEU A 404 -7.69 10.30 17.98
N ILE A 405 -6.42 10.68 18.17
CA ILE A 405 -5.28 9.75 18.06
C ILE A 405 -5.42 8.48 18.94
N ALA A 406 -6.09 8.59 20.10
CA ALA A 406 -6.36 7.46 21.00
C ALA A 406 -7.32 6.39 20.43
N GLN A 407 -7.92 6.63 19.26
CA GLN A 407 -8.72 5.67 18.49
C GLN A 407 -8.15 5.41 17.07
N SER A 408 -6.97 5.96 16.75
CA SER A 408 -6.28 5.68 15.48
C SER A 408 -6.03 4.18 15.34
N VAL A 409 -6.20 3.65 14.12
CA VAL A 409 -5.83 2.27 13.77
C VAL A 409 -4.34 1.98 13.91
N GLY A 410 -3.49 3.02 13.92
CA GLY A 410 -2.04 2.89 14.01
C GLY A 410 -1.39 2.45 12.70
N MET A 411 -0.17 1.93 12.80
CA MET A 411 0.61 1.32 11.72
C MET A 411 0.48 -0.20 11.79
#